data_AF-A0A388SHD6-F1
#
_entry.id   AF-A0A388SHD6-F1
#
_cell.length_a   1.000
_cell.length_b   1.000
_cell.length_c   1.000
_cell.angle_alpha   90.00
_cell.angle_beta   90.00
_cell.angle_gamma   90.00
#
_symmetry.space_group_name_H-M   'P 1'
#
loop_
_entity.id
_entity.type
_entity.pdbx_description
1 polymer ?
#
loop_
_entity_poly.entity_id
_entity_poly.type
_entity_poly.pdbx_seq_one_letter_code
_entity_poly.pdbx_strand_id
1 'polypeptide(L)'
;MDDAAFAAAYEATGDVDRARLKTCIARLHVLYGSASGLGAGDVREGRTATRWRHGFTSLEQASPCAWTLLCVDASWSSGPRLLAALLPALFAGVGSVAVLRVGGGGAWPPQVLAALELAGQEVAADAEPAAVPALLEALAASGGVGGAAGRLLLLGEHPDQMAALARVQGVPVWRDAPSPTIAIASCGDGIENSDCPDGAALRAAHPDATFVDVPALPESLGRAVAPAPLVPLFPLAPLSAVACAPAHAGGWLPHTGLVLGPGHEWCWMHPGLTPAWFARRSVALLPASPPPEDLLP
;
A
#
# COMPACT_ATOMS: atom_id res chain seq x y z
N MET A 1 -21.74 -1.18 3.55
CA MET A 1 -21.73 -0.97 5.00
C MET A 1 -22.55 0.27 5.23
N ASP A 2 -23.35 0.32 6.29
CA ASP A 2 -24.10 1.52 6.64
C ASP A 2 -23.31 2.38 7.64
N ASP A 3 -23.72 3.64 7.78
CA ASP A 3 -23.08 4.60 8.69
C ASP A 3 -23.10 4.11 10.15
N ALA A 4 -24.11 3.33 10.53
CA ALA A 4 -24.22 2.76 11.86
C ALA A 4 -23.12 1.73 12.15
N ALA A 5 -22.78 0.87 11.18
CA ALA A 5 -21.67 -0.07 11.30
C ALA A 5 -20.32 0.65 11.43
N PHE A 6 -20.10 1.72 10.65
CA PHE A 6 -18.90 2.54 10.76
C PHE A 6 -18.79 3.23 12.11
N ALA A 7 -19.86 3.87 12.58
CA ALA A 7 -19.90 4.53 13.88
C ALA A 7 -19.64 3.55 15.04
N ALA A 8 -20.27 2.37 15.01
CA ALA A 8 -20.04 1.34 16.04
C ALA A 8 -18.59 0.85 16.06
N ALA A 9 -17.98 0.65 14.88
CA ALA A 9 -16.58 0.24 14.77
C ALA A 9 -15.60 1.33 15.22
N TYR A 10 -15.91 2.59 14.92
CA TYR A 10 -15.15 3.75 15.38
C TYR A 10 -15.07 3.77 16.91
N GLU A 11 -16.22 3.67 17.59
CA GLU A 11 -16.27 3.64 19.05
C GLU A 11 -15.54 2.41 19.62
N ALA A 12 -15.78 1.23 19.06
CA ALA A 12 -15.18 -0.02 19.53
C ALA A 12 -13.65 -0.08 19.39
N THR A 13 -13.06 0.70 18.48
CA THR A 13 -11.59 0.75 18.29
C THR A 13 -10.86 1.46 19.44
N GLY A 14 -11.54 2.37 20.16
CA GLY A 14 -10.95 3.13 21.27
C GLY A 14 -10.00 4.26 20.85
N ASP A 15 -9.84 5.24 21.74
CA ASP A 15 -9.18 6.52 21.45
C ASP A 15 -7.73 6.40 21.00
N VAL A 16 -6.95 5.52 21.66
CA VAL A 16 -5.51 5.35 21.40
C VAL A 16 -5.27 4.79 20.00
N ASP A 17 -5.99 3.74 19.63
CA ASP A 17 -5.82 3.08 18.34
C ASP A 17 -6.39 3.94 17.19
N ARG A 18 -7.48 4.67 17.43
CA ARG A 18 -7.95 5.70 16.48
C ARG A 18 -6.91 6.82 16.29
N ALA A 19 -6.24 7.27 17.34
CA ALA A 19 -5.16 8.25 17.21
C ALA A 19 -3.99 7.68 16.38
N ARG A 20 -3.61 6.42 16.61
CA ARG A 20 -2.58 5.72 15.82
C ARG A 20 -2.96 5.58 14.34
N LEU A 21 -4.22 5.24 14.03
CA LEU A 21 -4.73 5.22 12.64
C LEU A 21 -4.67 6.60 11.98
N LYS A 22 -5.09 7.67 12.69
CA LYS A 22 -4.95 9.05 12.19
C LYS A 22 -3.49 9.42 11.93
N THR A 23 -2.58 9.03 12.82
CA THR A 23 -1.14 9.21 12.63
C THR A 23 -0.63 8.44 11.41
N CYS A 24 -1.09 7.21 11.19
CA CYS A 24 -0.78 6.43 9.98
C CYS A 24 -1.22 7.17 8.72
N ILE A 25 -2.48 7.64 8.65
CA ILE A 25 -3.00 8.42 7.52
C ILE A 25 -2.16 9.67 7.29
N ALA A 26 -1.89 10.45 8.34
CA ALA A 26 -1.09 11.67 8.23
C ALA A 26 0.33 11.41 7.70
N ARG A 27 0.98 10.33 8.17
CA ARG A 27 2.31 9.94 7.69
C ARG A 27 2.29 9.45 6.25
N LEU A 28 1.29 8.66 5.85
CA LEU A 28 1.12 8.25 4.45
C LEU A 28 0.87 9.46 3.55
N HIS A 29 0.12 10.46 4.01
CA HIS A 29 -0.05 11.72 3.30
C HIS A 29 1.27 12.47 3.14
N VAL A 30 2.12 12.53 4.18
CA VAL A 30 3.47 13.13 4.07
C VAL A 30 4.35 12.34 3.10
N LEU A 31 4.39 11.01 3.21
CA LEU A 31 5.23 10.16 2.38
C LEU A 31 4.83 10.24 0.91
N TYR A 32 3.55 10.10 0.58
CA TYR A 32 3.08 10.16 -0.80
C TYR A 32 2.95 11.58 -1.35
N GLY A 33 2.70 12.58 -0.48
CA GLY A 33 2.68 13.99 -0.86
C GLY A 33 4.07 14.59 -1.10
N SER A 34 5.10 14.08 -0.42
CA SER A 34 6.50 14.56 -0.56
C SER A 34 7.32 13.73 -1.54
N ALA A 35 7.03 12.43 -1.70
CA ALA A 35 7.83 11.51 -2.53
C ALA A 35 7.69 11.71 -4.04
N SER A 36 6.89 12.67 -4.53
CA SER A 36 6.84 12.95 -5.97
C SER A 36 8.01 13.80 -6.47
N GLY A 37 8.82 14.45 -5.61
CA GLY A 37 10.04 15.20 -6.01
C GLY A 37 9.82 16.30 -7.08
N LEU A 38 8.56 16.53 -7.44
CA LEU A 38 8.04 17.34 -8.53
C LEU A 38 6.70 17.95 -8.07
N GLY A 39 6.60 18.43 -6.82
CA GLY A 39 5.48 19.26 -6.35
C GLY A 39 4.06 18.77 -6.69
N ALA A 40 3.84 17.46 -6.83
CA ALA A 40 2.60 16.87 -7.31
C ALA A 40 2.14 15.80 -6.31
N GLY A 41 1.53 16.25 -5.23
CA GLY A 41 0.63 15.43 -4.41
C GLY A 41 -0.72 15.19 -5.10
N ASP A 42 -0.95 15.84 -6.24
CA ASP A 42 -2.13 15.64 -7.07
C ASP A 42 -1.68 14.99 -8.38
N VAL A 43 -2.02 13.72 -8.61
CA VAL A 43 -2.04 13.20 -9.98
C VAL A 43 -3.20 13.90 -10.69
N ARG A 44 -2.93 15.09 -11.24
CA ARG A 44 -3.87 15.82 -12.08
C ARG A 44 -3.84 15.23 -13.48
N GLU A 45 -4.99 15.16 -14.12
CA GLU A 45 -5.01 14.97 -15.57
C GLU A 45 -4.17 16.09 -16.21
N GLY A 46 -3.13 15.69 -16.93
CA GLY A 46 -2.09 16.61 -17.38
C GLY A 46 -1.48 16.17 -18.68
N ARG A 47 -1.10 17.17 -19.49
CA ARG A 47 -0.39 16.97 -20.74
C ARG A 47 0.88 17.81 -20.73
N THR A 48 2.03 17.15 -20.86
CA THR A 48 3.34 17.78 -20.85
C THR A 48 4.00 17.59 -22.20
N ALA A 49 4.43 18.69 -22.83
CA ALA A 49 5.27 18.64 -24.02
C ALA A 49 6.70 19.05 -23.66
N THR A 50 7.69 18.22 -23.99
CA THR A 50 9.10 18.49 -23.73
C THR A 50 9.88 18.47 -25.02
N ARG A 51 10.54 19.59 -25.35
CA ARG A 51 11.47 19.66 -26.48
C ARG A 51 12.86 19.28 -26.00
N TRP A 52 13.41 18.22 -26.57
CA TRP A 52 14.72 17.71 -26.20
C TRP A 52 15.81 18.31 -27.07
N ARG A 53 17.00 18.49 -26.49
CA ARG A 53 18.18 18.99 -27.21
C ARG A 53 18.61 18.08 -28.38
N HIS A 54 18.14 16.84 -28.40
CA HIS A 54 18.43 15.82 -29.40
C HIS A 54 17.47 15.85 -30.61
N GLY A 55 16.72 16.93 -30.82
CA GLY A 55 15.94 17.14 -32.06
C GLY A 55 14.60 16.39 -32.12
N PHE A 56 14.02 16.03 -30.97
CA PHE A 56 12.69 15.44 -30.90
C PHE A 56 11.85 16.09 -29.78
N THR A 57 10.54 15.88 -29.83
CA THR A 57 9.59 16.32 -28.80
C THR A 57 8.94 15.09 -28.18
N SER A 58 8.86 15.03 -26.85
CA SER A 58 8.00 14.08 -26.17
C SER A 58 6.71 14.76 -25.75
N LEU A 59 5.59 14.09 -25.96
CA LEU A 59 4.30 14.48 -25.44
C LEU A 59 3.83 13.41 -24.48
N GLU A 60 3.69 13.77 -23.21
CA GLU A 60 3.20 12.89 -22.17
C GLU A 60 1.78 13.30 -21.79
N GLN A 61 0.88 12.33 -21.66
CA GLN A 61 -0.42 12.49 -21.05
C GLN A 61 -0.50 11.55 -19.85
N ALA A 62 -0.89 12.08 -18.70
CA ALA A 62 -1.09 11.35 -17.47
C ALA A 62 -2.49 11.63 -16.91
N SER A 63 -3.19 10.60 -16.44
CA SER A 63 -4.47 10.75 -15.73
C SER A 63 -4.68 9.59 -14.74
N PRO A 64 -5.48 9.76 -13.68
CA PRO A 64 -5.84 8.65 -12.80
C PRO A 64 -6.56 7.52 -13.57
N CYS A 65 -6.45 6.29 -13.08
CA CYS A 65 -7.31 5.21 -13.53
C CYS A 65 -8.78 5.51 -13.19
N ALA A 66 -9.70 4.94 -13.97
CA ALA A 66 -11.12 5.27 -13.81
C ALA A 66 -11.73 4.72 -12.52
N TRP A 67 -11.26 3.56 -12.07
CA TRP A 67 -11.75 2.91 -10.87
C TRP A 67 -10.66 2.04 -10.23
N THR A 68 -10.79 1.83 -8.92
CA THR A 68 -10.00 0.87 -8.14
C THR A 68 -10.92 -0.03 -7.34
N LEU A 69 -10.70 -1.33 -7.44
CA LEU A 69 -11.33 -2.32 -6.58
C LEU A 69 -10.28 -2.88 -5.62
N LEU A 70 -10.50 -2.71 -4.31
CA LEU A 70 -9.67 -3.30 -3.26
C LEU A 70 -10.43 -4.43 -2.61
N CYS A 71 -10.01 -5.67 -2.85
CA CYS A 71 -10.59 -6.85 -2.23
C CYS A 71 -9.73 -7.29 -1.04
N VAL A 72 -10.32 -7.37 0.13
CA VAL A 72 -9.73 -8.05 1.30
C VAL A 72 -10.36 -9.43 1.45
N ASP A 73 -9.57 -10.41 1.90
CA ASP A 73 -10.13 -11.71 2.24
C ASP A 73 -10.97 -11.65 3.54
N ALA A 74 -11.64 -12.76 3.87
CA ALA A 74 -12.48 -12.86 5.06
C ALA A 74 -11.70 -12.75 6.40
N SER A 75 -10.40 -13.05 6.40
CA SER A 75 -9.53 -13.06 7.58
C SER A 75 -8.79 -11.74 7.82
N TRP A 76 -8.85 -10.82 6.86
CA TRP A 76 -8.11 -9.56 6.92
C TRP A 76 -8.48 -8.73 8.14
N SER A 77 -7.48 -8.38 8.95
CA SER A 77 -7.71 -7.71 10.23
C SER A 77 -6.82 -6.48 10.48
N SER A 78 -5.85 -6.18 9.60
CA SER A 78 -4.96 -5.03 9.79
C SER A 78 -5.50 -3.76 9.11
N GLY A 79 -5.93 -2.80 9.93
CA GLY A 79 -6.32 -1.45 9.49
C GLY A 79 -5.16 -0.66 8.84
N PRO A 80 -3.97 -0.61 9.45
CA PRO A 80 -2.80 0.06 8.85
C PRO A 80 -2.42 -0.45 7.45
N ARG A 81 -2.39 -1.77 7.23
CA ARG A 81 -2.07 -2.34 5.91
C ARG A 81 -3.15 -2.04 4.88
N LEU A 82 -4.42 -1.99 5.29
CA LEU A 82 -5.53 -1.57 4.45
C LEU A 82 -5.35 -0.10 4.03
N LEU A 83 -5.06 0.80 4.96
CA LEU A 83 -4.80 2.22 4.68
C LEU A 83 -3.64 2.38 3.69
N ALA A 84 -2.55 1.65 3.90
CA ALA A 84 -1.38 1.67 3.03
C ALA A 84 -1.70 1.20 1.59
N ALA A 85 -2.74 0.39 1.39
CA ALA A 85 -3.21 -0.03 0.08
C ALA A 85 -4.25 0.93 -0.54
N LEU A 86 -5.13 1.48 0.30
CA LEU A 86 -6.22 2.36 -0.11
C LEU A 86 -5.76 3.79 -0.43
N LEU A 87 -5.02 4.41 0.48
CA LEU A 87 -4.65 5.82 0.38
C LEU A 87 -3.88 6.18 -0.90
N PRO A 88 -2.95 5.33 -1.42
CA PRO A 88 -2.33 5.60 -2.71
C PRO A 88 -3.33 5.81 -3.86
N ALA A 89 -4.45 5.09 -3.88
CA ALA A 89 -5.49 5.27 -4.89
C ALA A 89 -6.23 6.61 -4.72
N LEU A 90 -6.55 6.97 -3.47
CA LEU A 90 -7.21 8.24 -3.15
C LEU A 90 -6.31 9.44 -3.46
N PHE A 91 -5.02 9.37 -3.09
CA PHE A 91 -4.03 10.40 -3.41
C PHE A 91 -3.73 10.49 -4.92
N ALA A 92 -3.90 9.40 -5.66
CA ALA A 92 -3.85 9.43 -7.11
C ALA A 92 -5.10 10.06 -7.74
N GLY A 93 -6.11 10.47 -6.98
CA GLY A 93 -7.33 11.09 -7.50
C GLY A 93 -8.25 10.12 -8.24
N VAL A 94 -8.22 8.82 -7.91
CA VAL A 94 -9.16 7.85 -8.49
C VAL A 94 -10.57 8.17 -8.02
N GLY A 95 -11.45 8.55 -8.96
CA GLY A 95 -12.80 9.02 -8.64
C GLY A 95 -13.80 7.93 -8.23
N SER A 96 -13.46 6.66 -8.40
CA SER A 96 -14.33 5.53 -8.01
C SER A 96 -13.51 4.44 -7.35
N VAL A 97 -13.53 4.38 -6.03
CA VAL A 97 -12.82 3.37 -5.24
C VAL A 97 -13.84 2.58 -4.42
N ALA A 98 -13.78 1.25 -4.50
CA ALA A 98 -14.61 0.35 -3.69
C ALA A 98 -13.75 -0.64 -2.92
N VAL A 99 -14.10 -0.87 -1.66
CA VAL A 99 -13.47 -1.86 -0.79
C VAL A 99 -14.44 -3.03 -0.57
N LEU A 100 -14.05 -4.23 -0.98
CA LEU A 100 -14.86 -5.44 -0.85
C LEU A 100 -14.20 -6.41 0.11
N ARG A 101 -14.94 -6.93 1.09
CA ARG A 101 -14.52 -8.13 1.81
C ARG A 101 -15.12 -9.36 1.15
N VAL A 102 -14.27 -10.25 0.69
CA VAL A 102 -14.66 -11.39 -0.13
C VAL A 102 -14.76 -12.65 0.71
N GLY A 103 -15.92 -13.32 0.65
CA GLY A 103 -16.16 -14.57 1.37
C GLY A 103 -16.34 -14.42 2.88
N GLY A 104 -16.60 -13.21 3.36
CA GLY A 104 -16.91 -12.94 4.77
C GLY A 104 -18.40 -13.08 5.07
N GLY A 105 -18.75 -13.70 6.20
CA GLY A 105 -20.13 -13.84 6.69
C GLY A 105 -20.39 -13.31 8.10
N GLY A 106 -19.35 -12.76 8.77
CA GLY A 106 -19.41 -12.22 10.13
C GLY A 106 -19.29 -10.71 10.19
N ALA A 107 -19.18 -10.12 11.38
CA ALA A 107 -18.87 -8.70 11.52
C ALA A 107 -17.48 -8.38 10.92
N TRP A 108 -17.30 -7.18 10.37
CA TRP A 108 -15.98 -6.70 10.02
C TRP A 108 -15.15 -6.44 11.27
N PRO A 109 -13.82 -6.61 11.24
CA PRO A 109 -12.96 -6.21 12.34
C PRO A 109 -13.11 -4.70 12.62
N PRO A 110 -13.34 -4.27 13.88
CA PRO A 110 -13.57 -2.86 14.20
C PRO A 110 -12.48 -1.92 13.70
N GLN A 111 -11.21 -2.33 13.86
CA GLN A 111 -10.05 -1.55 13.40
C GLN A 111 -10.05 -1.33 11.88
N VAL A 112 -10.51 -2.30 11.09
CA VAL A 112 -10.59 -2.23 9.62
C VAL A 112 -11.67 -1.23 9.21
N LEU A 113 -12.88 -1.33 9.77
CA LEU A 113 -13.96 -0.36 9.50
C LEU A 113 -13.61 1.04 9.98
N ALA A 114 -13.02 1.19 11.17
CA ALA A 114 -12.58 2.48 11.68
C ALA A 114 -11.50 3.11 10.80
N ALA A 115 -10.60 2.31 10.21
CA ALA A 115 -9.63 2.79 9.24
C ALA A 115 -10.28 3.30 7.96
N LEU A 116 -11.28 2.59 7.42
CA LEU A 116 -12.05 3.03 6.25
C LEU A 116 -12.82 4.33 6.53
N GLU A 117 -13.49 4.41 7.68
CA GLU A 117 -14.20 5.62 8.14
C GLU A 117 -13.25 6.82 8.24
N LEU A 118 -12.10 6.65 8.91
CA LEU A 118 -11.09 7.70 9.05
C LEU A 118 -10.45 8.12 7.72
N ALA A 119 -10.42 7.23 6.73
CA ALA A 119 -9.95 7.53 5.38
C ALA A 119 -11.03 8.17 4.49
N GLY A 120 -12.27 8.33 4.98
CA GLY A 120 -13.40 8.84 4.21
C GLY A 120 -13.88 7.89 3.11
N GLN A 121 -13.69 6.58 3.29
CA GLN A 121 -14.12 5.58 2.30
C GLN A 121 -15.62 5.29 2.43
N GLU A 122 -16.40 5.71 1.43
CA GLU A 122 -17.86 5.55 1.45
C GLU A 122 -18.34 4.19 0.92
N VAL A 123 -17.60 3.61 -0.04
CA VAL A 123 -18.02 2.35 -0.69
C VAL A 123 -17.25 1.18 -0.09
N ALA A 124 -17.84 0.56 0.93
CA ALA A 124 -17.36 -0.69 1.51
C ALA A 124 -18.48 -1.74 1.59
N ALA A 125 -18.24 -2.99 1.17
CA ALA A 125 -19.27 -4.02 1.18
C ALA A 125 -18.72 -5.43 1.35
N ASP A 126 -19.55 -6.33 1.87
CA ASP A 126 -19.32 -7.76 1.73
C ASP A 126 -19.68 -8.20 0.32
N ALA A 127 -18.86 -9.07 -0.26
CA ALA A 127 -19.07 -9.65 -1.57
C ALA A 127 -18.92 -11.16 -1.51
N GLU A 128 -19.88 -11.85 -2.14
CA GLU A 128 -19.73 -13.26 -2.42
C GLU A 128 -18.56 -13.47 -3.41
N PRO A 129 -17.74 -14.53 -3.25
CA PRO A 129 -16.61 -14.79 -4.14
C PRO A 129 -16.98 -14.81 -5.62
N ALA A 130 -18.19 -15.29 -5.95
CA ALA A 130 -18.71 -15.34 -7.32
C ALA A 130 -19.13 -13.97 -7.88
N ALA A 131 -19.39 -12.97 -7.02
CA ALA A 131 -19.82 -11.64 -7.45
C ALA A 131 -18.65 -10.80 -7.99
N VAL A 132 -17.43 -11.02 -7.49
CA VAL A 132 -16.25 -10.24 -7.90
C VAL A 132 -15.91 -10.44 -9.39
N PRO A 133 -15.89 -11.67 -9.95
CA PRO A 133 -15.77 -11.88 -11.39
C PRO A 133 -16.78 -11.11 -12.23
N ALA A 134 -18.07 -11.20 -11.88
CA ALA A 134 -19.14 -10.52 -12.60
C ALA A 134 -18.99 -8.99 -12.54
N LEU A 135 -18.56 -8.45 -11.40
CA LEU A 135 -18.28 -7.03 -11.25
C LEU A 135 -17.10 -6.58 -12.13
N LEU A 136 -16.00 -7.36 -12.19
CA LEU A 136 -14.86 -7.06 -13.04
C LEU A 136 -15.24 -7.04 -14.53
N GLU A 137 -16.07 -7.99 -14.97
CA GLU A 137 -16.59 -8.03 -16.35
C GLU A 137 -17.48 -6.81 -16.66
N ALA A 138 -18.38 -6.44 -15.75
CA ALA A 138 -19.23 -5.27 -15.91
C ALA A 138 -18.40 -3.96 -15.98
N LEU A 139 -17.39 -3.83 -15.12
CA LEU A 139 -16.49 -2.69 -15.12
C LEU A 139 -15.65 -2.61 -16.41
N ALA A 140 -15.16 -3.75 -16.91
CA ALA A 140 -14.43 -3.81 -18.18
C ALA A 140 -15.32 -3.41 -19.37
N ALA A 141 -16.57 -3.89 -19.40
CA ALA A 141 -17.53 -3.56 -20.46
C ALA A 141 -17.98 -2.09 -20.46
N SER A 142 -17.96 -1.43 -19.29
CA SER A 142 -18.31 0.00 -19.16
C SER A 142 -17.24 0.96 -19.71
N GLY A 143 -16.02 0.47 -19.97
CA GLY A 143 -14.93 1.26 -20.54
C GLY A 143 -15.14 1.52 -22.03
N GLY A 144 -15.60 2.72 -22.41
CA GLY A 144 -15.78 3.12 -23.82
C GLY A 144 -14.49 3.14 -24.67
N VAL A 145 -14.59 3.64 -25.91
CA VAL A 145 -13.49 3.73 -26.88
C VAL A 145 -12.36 4.61 -26.31
N GLY A 146 -11.32 3.97 -25.75
CA GLY A 146 -10.28 4.63 -24.95
C GLY A 146 -9.92 3.87 -23.66
N GLY A 147 -10.69 2.84 -23.30
CA GLY A 147 -10.39 1.84 -22.28
C GLY A 147 -10.10 2.46 -20.92
N ALA A 148 -11.14 2.70 -20.14
CA ALA A 148 -11.05 3.09 -18.73
C ALA A 148 -10.39 1.95 -17.91
N ALA A 149 -9.06 1.82 -18.02
CA ALA A 149 -8.30 0.74 -17.39
C ALA A 149 -8.23 0.98 -15.88
N GLY A 150 -9.07 0.29 -15.12
CA GLY A 150 -9.06 0.31 -13.66
C GLY A 150 -7.91 -0.45 -13.04
N ARG A 151 -7.99 -0.68 -11.74
CA ARG A 151 -6.98 -1.38 -10.94
C ARG A 151 -7.63 -2.33 -9.94
N LEU A 152 -7.01 -3.49 -9.76
CA LEU A 152 -7.42 -4.47 -8.75
C LEU A 152 -6.31 -4.63 -7.70
N LEU A 153 -6.66 -4.44 -6.44
CA LEU A 153 -5.82 -4.78 -5.29
C LEU A 153 -6.43 -5.99 -4.59
N LEU A 154 -5.61 -7.00 -4.31
CA LEU A 154 -6.02 -8.19 -3.57
C LEU A 154 -5.18 -8.29 -2.29
N LEU A 155 -5.80 -8.11 -1.14
CA LEU A 155 -5.17 -8.20 0.17
C LEU A 155 -5.61 -9.49 0.87
N GLY A 156 -4.65 -10.29 1.33
CA GLY A 156 -4.90 -11.62 1.85
C GLY A 156 -5.04 -12.69 0.76
N GLU A 157 -5.53 -13.86 1.16
CA GLU A 157 -5.64 -15.03 0.31
C GLU A 157 -6.86 -14.94 -0.61
N HIS A 158 -6.60 -14.79 -1.92
CA HIS A 158 -7.62 -14.78 -2.97
C HIS A 158 -7.32 -15.84 -4.02
N PRO A 159 -8.33 -16.51 -4.61
CA PRO A 159 -8.12 -17.47 -5.68
C PRO A 159 -7.34 -16.87 -6.85
N ASP A 160 -6.34 -17.60 -7.37
CA ASP A 160 -5.53 -17.16 -8.52
C ASP A 160 -6.35 -16.85 -9.77
N GLN A 161 -7.49 -17.52 -9.91
CA GLN A 161 -8.46 -17.31 -10.97
C GLN A 161 -8.97 -15.87 -11.02
N MET A 162 -9.10 -15.20 -9.88
CA MET A 162 -9.54 -13.80 -9.82
C MET A 162 -8.51 -12.86 -10.46
N ALA A 163 -7.23 -13.06 -10.16
CA ALA A 163 -6.16 -12.29 -10.79
C ALA A 163 -5.99 -12.65 -12.27
N ALA A 164 -6.18 -13.92 -12.64
CA ALA A 164 -6.15 -14.35 -14.04
C ALA A 164 -7.26 -13.67 -14.86
N LEU A 165 -8.49 -13.63 -14.34
CA LEU A 165 -9.62 -12.96 -14.99
C LEU A 165 -9.36 -11.47 -15.20
N ALA A 166 -8.90 -10.77 -14.16
CA ALA A 166 -8.57 -9.35 -14.27
C ALA A 166 -7.50 -9.09 -15.36
N ARG A 167 -6.47 -9.94 -15.45
CA ARG A 167 -5.44 -9.83 -16.50
C ARG A 167 -5.98 -10.06 -17.90
N VAL A 168 -6.92 -10.99 -18.10
CA VAL A 168 -7.59 -11.20 -19.40
C VAL A 168 -8.35 -9.94 -19.83
N GLN A 169 -8.91 -9.20 -18.87
CA GLN A 169 -9.58 -7.92 -19.10
C GLN A 169 -8.60 -6.73 -19.17
N GLY A 170 -7.28 -6.98 -19.16
CA GLY A 170 -6.26 -5.92 -19.20
C GLY A 170 -6.18 -5.07 -17.92
N VAL A 171 -6.75 -5.53 -16.80
CA VAL A 171 -6.74 -4.85 -15.50
C VAL A 171 -5.47 -5.23 -14.74
N PRO A 172 -4.57 -4.28 -14.42
CA PRO A 172 -3.42 -4.54 -13.56
C PRO A 172 -3.86 -4.97 -12.16
N VAL A 173 -3.17 -5.99 -11.63
CA VAL A 173 -3.43 -6.56 -10.31
C VAL A 173 -2.22 -6.37 -9.41
N TRP A 174 -2.43 -5.85 -8.21
CA TRP A 174 -1.45 -5.83 -7.13
C TRP A 174 -1.91 -6.75 -6.00
N ARG A 175 -0.97 -7.41 -5.33
CA ARG A 175 -1.25 -8.40 -4.29
C ARG A 175 -0.45 -8.15 -3.02
N ASP A 176 -1.10 -8.33 -1.87
CA ASP A 176 -0.47 -8.46 -0.55
C ASP A 176 -0.86 -9.80 0.06
N ALA A 177 -0.07 -10.82 -0.26
CA ALA A 177 -0.22 -12.18 0.27
C ALA A 177 1.13 -12.93 0.16
N PRO A 178 1.42 -13.87 1.09
CA PRO A 178 0.62 -14.25 2.26
C PRO A 178 0.66 -13.21 3.38
N SER A 179 0.04 -13.51 4.53
CA SER A 179 0.16 -12.69 5.76
C SER A 179 1.63 -12.38 6.07
N PRO A 180 1.95 -11.14 6.50
CA PRO A 180 3.33 -10.70 6.60
C PRO A 180 4.07 -11.38 7.75
N THR A 181 5.37 -11.61 7.56
CA THR A 181 6.28 -11.94 8.65
C THR A 181 7.00 -10.66 9.09
N ILE A 182 6.79 -10.26 10.34
CA ILE A 182 7.34 -9.02 10.92
C ILE A 182 8.36 -9.39 11.98
N ALA A 183 9.60 -8.94 11.80
CA ALA A 183 10.64 -9.12 12.79
C ALA A 183 10.62 -8.04 13.86
N ILE A 184 10.87 -8.40 15.11
CA ILE A 184 11.06 -7.48 16.24
C ILE A 184 12.52 -7.61 16.68
N ALA A 185 13.32 -6.59 16.42
CA ALA A 185 14.72 -6.58 16.79
C ALA A 185 14.88 -6.28 18.29
N SER A 186 15.74 -7.05 18.96
CA SER A 186 16.13 -6.78 20.34
C SER A 186 16.72 -5.38 20.48
N CYS A 187 16.41 -4.68 21.56
CA CYS A 187 17.15 -3.47 21.92
C CYS A 187 18.54 -3.87 22.40
N GLY A 188 19.58 -3.35 21.74
CA GLY A 188 20.96 -3.55 22.18
C GLY A 188 21.26 -2.79 23.48
N ASP A 189 22.39 -3.12 24.09
CA ASP A 189 22.87 -2.41 25.28
C ASP A 189 23.07 -0.92 24.97
N GLY A 190 22.58 -0.05 25.86
CA GLY A 190 22.71 1.40 25.72
C GLY A 190 21.63 2.09 24.86
N ILE A 191 20.62 1.36 24.39
CA ILE A 191 19.42 1.95 23.78
C ILE A 191 18.44 2.36 24.88
N GLU A 192 17.94 3.59 24.83
CA GLU A 192 16.90 4.06 25.74
C GLU A 192 15.59 3.30 25.51
N ASN A 193 14.82 3.06 26.57
CA ASN A 193 13.56 2.30 26.45
C ASN A 193 12.52 2.99 25.55
N SER A 194 12.56 4.33 25.42
CA SER A 194 11.72 5.08 24.48
C SER A 194 12.08 4.83 23.01
N ASP A 195 13.31 4.37 22.76
CA ASP A 195 13.79 4.04 21.42
C ASP A 195 13.55 2.57 21.05
N CYS A 196 13.02 1.78 21.98
CA CYS A 196 12.63 0.39 21.74
C CYS A 196 11.28 0.31 21.01
N PRO A 197 11.14 -0.60 20.03
CA PRO A 197 9.85 -0.81 19.37
C PRO A 197 8.80 -1.33 20.36
N ASP A 198 7.58 -0.80 20.28
CA ASP A 198 6.46 -1.28 21.09
C ASP A 198 5.86 -2.55 20.47
N GLY A 199 6.35 -3.71 20.89
CA GLY A 199 5.88 -5.00 20.41
C GLY A 199 4.39 -5.28 20.70
N ALA A 200 3.76 -4.62 21.68
CA ALA A 200 2.32 -4.76 21.92
C ALA A 200 1.52 -3.93 20.92
N ALA A 201 1.94 -2.69 20.67
CA ALA A 201 1.36 -1.85 19.63
C ALA A 201 1.48 -2.49 18.24
N LEU A 202 2.63 -3.09 17.91
CA LEU A 202 2.87 -3.73 16.63
C LEU A 202 1.96 -4.96 16.40
N ARG A 203 1.78 -5.80 17.43
CA ARG A 203 0.85 -6.93 17.38
C ARG A 203 -0.61 -6.49 17.25
N ALA A 204 -0.98 -5.39 17.92
CA ALA A 204 -2.32 -4.81 17.78
C ALA A 204 -2.56 -4.23 16.37
N ALA A 205 -1.53 -3.64 15.74
CA ALA A 205 -1.61 -3.13 14.38
C ALA A 205 -1.76 -4.22 13.31
N HIS A 206 -1.17 -5.40 13.54
CA HIS A 206 -1.08 -6.49 12.58
C HIS A 206 -1.47 -7.84 13.21
N PRO A 207 -2.76 -8.07 13.54
CA PRO A 207 -3.19 -9.23 14.31
C PRO A 207 -2.96 -10.58 13.62
N ASP A 208 -2.92 -10.58 12.29
CA ASP A 208 -2.71 -11.75 11.43
C ASP A 208 -1.25 -11.96 11.02
N ALA A 209 -0.34 -11.07 11.42
CA ALA A 209 1.08 -11.21 11.10
C ALA A 209 1.76 -12.32 11.92
N THR A 210 2.77 -12.95 11.32
CA THR A 210 3.70 -13.81 12.05
C THR A 210 4.83 -12.96 12.62
N PHE A 211 5.07 -13.04 13.93
CA PHE A 211 6.14 -12.28 14.59
C PHE A 211 7.34 -13.16 14.89
N VAL A 212 8.55 -12.63 14.64
CA VAL A 212 9.82 -13.30 14.91
C VAL A 212 10.76 -12.35 15.63
N ASP A 213 11.35 -12.80 16.74
CA ASP A 213 12.37 -12.01 17.44
C ASP A 213 13.73 -12.20 16.75
N VAL A 214 14.46 -11.10 16.54
CA VAL A 214 15.76 -11.07 15.86
C VAL A 214 16.78 -10.26 16.66
N PRO A 215 18.11 -10.46 16.46
CA PRO A 215 19.12 -9.61 17.10
C PRO A 215 18.98 -8.14 16.70
N ALA A 216 19.63 -7.25 17.45
CA ALA A 216 19.59 -5.80 17.22
C ALA A 216 19.99 -5.39 15.80
N LEU A 217 21.07 -6.01 15.30
CA LEU A 217 21.57 -5.83 13.95
C LEU A 217 21.57 -7.18 13.23
N PRO A 218 21.35 -7.19 11.90
CA PRO A 218 21.58 -8.40 11.14
C PRO A 218 23.07 -8.73 11.21
N GLU A 219 23.40 -9.89 11.77
CA GLU A 219 24.78 -10.38 11.71
C GLU A 219 25.17 -10.46 10.23
N SER A 220 26.33 -9.91 9.87
CA SER A 220 26.84 -10.12 8.52
C SER A 220 26.97 -11.64 8.33
N LEU A 221 26.28 -12.18 7.33
CA LEU A 221 26.23 -13.60 6.92
C LEU A 221 27.61 -14.19 6.53
N GLY A 222 28.71 -13.67 7.07
CA GLY A 222 30.08 -13.98 6.68
C GLY A 222 31.11 -13.69 7.77
N ARG A 223 30.95 -14.20 8.99
CA ARG A 223 32.10 -14.62 9.81
C ARG A 223 31.66 -15.51 10.98
N ALA A 224 31.74 -16.81 10.78
CA ALA A 224 31.61 -17.79 11.85
C ALA A 224 32.71 -17.58 12.90
N VAL A 225 32.31 -17.34 14.17
CA VAL A 225 33.15 -17.54 15.34
C VAL A 225 32.33 -18.21 16.46
N ALA A 226 32.50 -19.53 16.57
CA ALA A 226 32.32 -20.42 17.75
C ALA A 226 30.92 -20.56 18.43
N PRO A 227 30.65 -21.70 19.12
CA PRO A 227 29.30 -22.25 19.21
C PRO A 227 28.59 -21.90 20.52
N ALA A 228 27.58 -21.03 20.45
CA ALA A 228 26.41 -21.11 21.33
C ALA A 228 25.41 -22.09 20.68
N PRO A 229 24.46 -22.72 21.42
CA PRO A 229 23.57 -23.71 20.82
C PRO A 229 22.81 -23.07 19.66
N LEU A 230 23.19 -23.51 18.45
CA LEU A 230 22.70 -23.05 17.17
C LEU A 230 21.21 -23.37 17.09
N VAL A 231 20.36 -22.45 17.54
CA VAL A 231 19.07 -22.28 16.88
C VAL A 231 19.45 -21.92 15.45
N PRO A 232 19.03 -22.70 14.43
CA PRO A 232 19.40 -22.40 13.05
C PRO A 232 18.81 -21.04 12.69
N LEU A 233 19.66 -20.01 12.78
CA LEU A 233 19.40 -18.67 12.30
C LEU A 233 19.36 -18.78 10.78
N PHE A 234 18.15 -18.75 10.26
CA PHE A 234 17.80 -18.50 8.85
C PHE A 234 17.99 -19.71 7.90
N PRO A 235 17.01 -19.98 7.02
CA PRO A 235 16.33 -18.97 6.20
C PRO A 235 15.01 -18.52 6.82
N LEU A 236 14.96 -17.30 7.36
CA LEU A 236 13.66 -16.66 7.53
C LEU A 236 13.06 -16.53 6.13
N ALA A 237 11.77 -16.86 6.01
CA ALA A 237 10.97 -16.37 4.90
C ALA A 237 11.23 -14.86 4.72
N PRO A 238 11.15 -14.32 3.49
CA PRO A 238 11.42 -12.91 3.26
C PRO A 238 10.59 -12.05 4.22
N LEU A 239 11.27 -11.27 5.05
CA LEU A 239 10.64 -10.41 6.04
C LEU A 239 9.88 -9.30 5.32
N SER A 240 8.63 -9.08 5.72
CA SER A 240 7.81 -8.00 5.18
C SER A 240 8.17 -6.66 5.82
N ALA A 241 8.54 -6.69 7.12
CA ALA A 241 8.98 -5.53 7.87
C ALA A 241 9.90 -5.94 9.03
N VAL A 242 10.69 -4.97 9.52
CA VAL A 242 11.46 -5.10 10.77
C VAL A 242 11.14 -3.91 11.67
N ALA A 243 10.75 -4.16 12.92
CA ALA A 243 10.65 -3.15 13.96
C ALA A 243 11.94 -3.12 14.78
N CYS A 244 12.63 -1.97 14.83
CA CYS A 244 13.91 -1.84 15.52
C CYS A 244 14.14 -0.43 16.07
N ALA A 245 15.14 -0.29 16.93
CA ALA A 245 15.60 1.02 17.39
C ALA A 245 16.14 1.88 16.22
N PRO A 246 16.03 3.22 16.28
CA PRO A 246 16.49 4.10 15.20
C PRO A 246 17.96 3.90 14.82
N ALA A 247 18.82 3.64 15.82
CA ALA A 247 20.24 3.39 15.63
C ALA A 247 20.53 2.14 14.76
N HIS A 248 19.59 1.19 14.69
CA HIS A 248 19.75 -0.07 13.95
C HIS A 248 19.08 -0.06 12.57
N ALA A 249 18.26 0.96 12.27
CA ALA A 249 17.44 0.98 11.05
C ALA A 249 18.27 0.84 9.77
N GLY A 250 19.42 1.52 9.70
CA GLY A 250 20.32 1.46 8.54
C GLY A 250 20.87 0.05 8.27
N GLY A 251 21.05 -0.76 9.31
CA GLY A 251 21.49 -2.15 9.18
C GLY A 251 20.43 -3.06 8.55
N TRP A 252 19.14 -2.78 8.79
CA TRP A 252 18.03 -3.62 8.34
C TRP A 252 17.49 -3.28 6.95
N LEU A 253 17.67 -2.05 6.46
CA LEU A 253 17.21 -1.62 5.12
C LEU A 253 17.62 -2.54 3.95
N PRO A 254 18.83 -3.16 3.92
CA PRO A 254 19.19 -4.10 2.85
C PRO A 254 18.42 -5.43 2.89
N HIS A 255 17.72 -5.73 3.98
CA HIS A 255 17.11 -7.05 4.24
C HIS A 255 15.58 -7.04 4.21
N THR A 256 14.95 -5.85 4.19
CA THR A 256 13.50 -5.69 4.19
C THR A 256 13.11 -4.42 3.42
N GLY A 257 11.91 -4.42 2.83
CA GLY A 257 11.35 -3.23 2.18
C GLY A 257 10.82 -2.17 3.15
N LEU A 258 10.61 -2.53 4.42
CA LEU A 258 10.04 -1.66 5.45
C LEU A 258 10.76 -1.85 6.79
N VAL A 259 11.16 -0.73 7.40
CA VAL A 259 11.69 -0.68 8.77
C VAL A 259 10.82 0.28 9.58
N LEU A 260 10.34 -0.19 10.74
CA LEU A 260 9.49 0.57 11.65
C LEU A 260 10.30 0.94 12.90
N GLY A 261 10.40 2.24 13.16
CA GLY A 261 10.95 2.75 14.40
C GLY A 261 9.91 2.80 15.52
N PRO A 262 10.36 3.07 16.76
CA PRO A 262 9.47 3.37 17.89
C PRO A 262 8.44 4.44 17.53
N GLY A 263 7.19 4.22 17.93
CA GLY A 263 6.06 5.10 17.64
C GLY A 263 5.58 5.05 16.18
N HIS A 264 6.08 4.11 15.37
CA HIS A 264 5.67 3.88 13.97
C HIS A 264 5.10 2.47 13.76
N GLU A 265 4.76 1.75 14.82
CA GLU A 265 4.28 0.37 14.78
C GLU A 265 2.95 0.22 14.02
N TRP A 266 2.18 1.30 13.92
CA TRP A 266 0.92 1.37 13.17
C TRP A 266 1.07 2.01 11.79
N CYS A 267 2.29 2.33 11.36
CA CYS A 267 2.54 3.08 10.14
C CYS A 267 3.09 2.15 9.06
N TRP A 268 2.19 1.35 8.49
CA TRP A 268 2.53 0.46 7.39
C TRP A 268 2.67 1.23 6.07
N MET A 269 3.57 0.75 5.21
CA MET A 269 3.70 1.20 3.83
C MET A 269 3.95 -0.01 2.94
N HIS A 270 3.37 0.00 1.74
CA HIS A 270 3.67 -0.97 0.70
C HIS A 270 4.67 -0.34 -0.29
N PRO A 271 5.99 -0.63 -0.23
CA PRO A 271 6.98 0.10 -1.02
C PRO A 271 6.75 0.03 -2.54
N GLY A 272 6.14 -1.06 -3.01
CA GLY A 272 5.79 -1.26 -4.42
C GLY A 272 4.45 -0.64 -4.85
N LEU A 273 3.70 -0.03 -3.94
CA LEU A 273 2.38 0.55 -4.22
C LEU A 273 2.39 2.05 -3.90
N THR A 274 2.44 2.86 -4.95
CA THR A 274 2.47 4.31 -4.89
C THR A 274 1.32 4.90 -5.70
N PRO A 275 0.97 6.19 -5.52
CA PRO A 275 -0.04 6.85 -6.35
C PRO A 275 0.22 6.71 -7.86
N ALA A 276 1.49 6.64 -8.29
CA ALA A 276 1.85 6.45 -9.69
C ALA A 276 1.36 5.12 -10.29
N TRP A 277 1.15 4.08 -9.49
CA TRP A 277 0.60 2.80 -9.95
C TRP A 277 -0.86 2.93 -10.43
N PHE A 278 -1.59 3.89 -9.86
CA PHE A 278 -2.97 4.22 -10.22
C PHE A 278 -3.05 5.23 -11.38
N ALA A 279 -1.93 5.79 -11.83
CA ALA A 279 -1.91 6.66 -13.00
C ALA A 279 -1.85 5.82 -14.29
N ARG A 280 -2.53 6.31 -15.33
CA ARG A 280 -2.31 5.93 -16.72
C ARG A 280 -1.38 6.95 -17.34
N ARG A 281 -0.38 6.48 -18.08
CA ARG A 281 0.57 7.33 -18.80
C ARG A 281 0.68 6.87 -20.23
N SER A 282 0.61 7.80 -21.16
CA SER A 282 0.89 7.57 -22.58
C SER A 282 1.89 8.61 -23.05
N VAL A 283 2.87 8.16 -23.83
CA VAL A 283 3.93 9.02 -24.36
C VAL A 283 3.94 8.90 -25.88
N ALA A 284 3.92 10.04 -26.57
CA ALA A 284 4.24 10.13 -27.97
C ALA A 284 5.64 10.71 -28.14
N LEU A 285 6.46 10.10 -28.99
CA LEU A 285 7.74 10.63 -29.43
C LEU A 285 7.56 11.16 -30.85
N LEU A 286 7.72 12.46 -31.00
CA LEU A 286 7.45 13.19 -32.23
C LEU A 286 8.75 13.81 -32.74
N PRO A 287 8.90 13.98 -34.07
CA PRO A 287 9.95 14.83 -34.61
C PRO A 287 9.93 16.21 -33.96
N ALA A 288 11.07 16.91 -33.93
CA ALA A 288 11.04 18.34 -33.61
C ALA A 288 10.25 19.07 -34.71
N SER A 289 8.98 19.39 -34.46
CA SER A 289 8.22 20.28 -35.33
C SER A 289 8.98 21.61 -35.46
N PRO A 290 9.01 22.23 -36.65
CA PRO A 290 9.50 23.59 -36.78
C PRO A 290 8.68 24.52 -35.86
N PRO A 291 9.27 25.64 -35.37
CA PRO A 291 8.47 26.63 -34.65
C PRO A 291 7.28 27.07 -35.54
N PRO A 292 6.09 27.31 -34.98
CA PRO A 292 5.00 27.90 -35.76
C PRO A 292 5.51 29.21 -36.38
N GLU A 293 5.36 29.36 -37.70
CA GLU A 293 5.83 30.53 -38.46
C GLU A 293 5.11 31.84 -38.08
N ASP A 294 4.05 31.78 -37.26
CA ASP A 294 3.23 32.94 -36.89
C ASP A 294 3.70 33.68 -35.61
N LEU A 295 4.96 33.49 -35.17
CA LEU A 295 5.54 34.22 -34.03
C LEU A 295 6.94 34.78 -34.33
N LEU A 296 7.10 35.46 -35.47
CA LEU A 296 8.15 36.48 -35.66
C LEU A 296 7.50 37.75 -36.24
N PRO A 297 7.94 38.95 -35.79
CA PRO A 297 7.23 40.23 -35.95
C PRO A 297 7.09 40.73 -37.39
#